data_AF-A0A1B1NF48-F1
#
_entry.id   AF-A0A1B1NF48-F1
#
_cell.length_a   1.000
_cell.length_b   1.000
_cell.length_c   1.000
_cell.angle_alpha   90.00
_cell.angle_beta   90.00
_cell.angle_gamma   90.00
#
_symmetry.space_group_name_H-M   'P 1'
#
loop_
_entity.id
_entity.type
_entity.pdbx_description
1 polymer ?
#
loop_
_entity_poly.entity_id
_entity_poly.type
_entity_poly.pdbx_seq_one_letter_code
_entity_poly.pdbx_strand_id
1 'polypeptide(L)'
;MRAHPGGATRPAHRDAHVQDDDRIAAGDAGMAAGVLVTIAAMESTSTYWKPPFYCLEEVMEVWLLNAAQMKAVPGRKTDVRDAEWIAQLLEHGLLAPSFVPPPPIRFLRMLTRYRMQLMGDRTRECIRLEMMLEDASIKLFTVASTLTTVSVRVILAAMIEGERDPVVLAQLAKGKIRRKIPDLAQALEGHFEPPRVWWRVLISTGEWSHACTEEVQRRAA
;
A
#
# COMPACT_ATOMS: atom_id res chain seq x y z
N MET A 1 -22.94 -50.65 -13.83
CA MET A 1 -22.91 -50.30 -12.40
C MET A 1 -21.45 -50.00 -12.06
N ARG A 2 -21.11 -48.73 -11.80
CA ARG A 2 -19.72 -48.25 -11.68
C ARG A 2 -19.11 -48.67 -10.33
N ALA A 3 -17.86 -49.11 -10.35
CA ALA A 3 -17.03 -49.27 -9.17
C ALA A 3 -16.17 -48.01 -8.96
N HIS A 4 -16.20 -47.47 -7.74
CA HIS A 4 -15.13 -46.64 -7.16
C HIS A 4 -14.14 -47.56 -6.44
N PRO A 5 -12.84 -47.21 -6.39
CA PRO A 5 -12.25 -46.46 -5.27
C PRO A 5 -11.29 -45.36 -5.81
N GLY A 6 -10.75 -44.36 -5.11
CA GLY A 6 -10.46 -44.07 -3.70
C GLY A 6 -9.10 -43.34 -3.70
N GLY A 7 -8.96 -42.21 -2.99
CA GLY A 7 -7.65 -41.56 -2.76
C GLY A 7 -7.68 -40.03 -2.74
N ALA A 8 -7.62 -39.45 -1.54
CA ALA A 8 -7.49 -38.01 -1.29
C ALA A 8 -6.02 -37.55 -1.34
N THR A 9 -5.77 -36.30 -1.76
CA THR A 9 -4.70 -35.40 -1.26
C THR A 9 -4.88 -33.99 -1.84
N ARG A 10 -4.71 -32.98 -0.99
CA ARG A 10 -4.60 -31.53 -1.30
C ARG A 10 -3.20 -31.11 -0.80
N PRO A 11 -2.62 -29.97 -1.22
CA PRO A 11 -2.35 -29.42 -2.55
C PRO A 11 -0.82 -29.37 -2.83
N ALA A 12 -0.38 -28.85 -3.98
CA ALA A 12 0.95 -28.24 -4.11
C ALA A 12 0.79 -26.78 -4.53
N HIS A 13 0.97 -25.88 -3.55
CA HIS A 13 1.51 -24.55 -3.79
C HIS A 13 2.80 -24.70 -4.61
N ARG A 14 2.95 -23.90 -5.67
CA ARG A 14 4.28 -23.44 -6.08
C ARG A 14 4.27 -21.94 -5.93
N ASP A 15 4.83 -21.52 -4.80
CA ASP A 15 5.20 -20.14 -4.56
C ASP A 15 6.25 -19.69 -5.57
N ALA A 16 6.13 -18.40 -5.89
CA ALA A 16 7.13 -17.44 -6.35
C ALA A 16 8.18 -17.91 -7.37
N HIS A 17 8.32 -17.13 -8.46
CA HIS A 17 9.59 -16.45 -8.66
C HIS A 17 9.39 -15.15 -9.46
N VAL A 18 9.93 -14.09 -8.88
CA VAL A 18 10.34 -12.84 -9.53
C VAL A 18 11.49 -13.19 -10.47
N GLN A 19 11.36 -12.84 -11.75
CA GLN A 19 12.48 -12.71 -12.69
C GLN A 19 11.87 -12.21 -14.01
N ASP A 20 12.14 -11.00 -14.47
CA ASP A 20 13.41 -10.43 -14.94
C ASP A 20 13.19 -10.14 -16.44
N ASP A 21 14.00 -9.23 -16.97
CA ASP A 21 14.23 -8.96 -18.38
C ASP A 21 13.26 -7.99 -19.09
N ASP A 22 13.72 -6.73 -19.13
CA ASP A 22 14.00 -6.03 -20.38
C ASP A 22 12.85 -5.92 -21.39
N ARG A 23 11.89 -5.04 -21.11
CA ARG A 23 11.01 -4.48 -22.16
C ARG A 23 11.48 -3.12 -22.59
N ILE A 24 12.67 -3.16 -23.16
CA ILE A 24 13.24 -2.11 -23.98
C ILE A 24 13.07 -2.60 -25.42
N ALA A 25 12.10 -2.04 -26.15
CA ALA A 25 12.25 -1.88 -27.59
C ALA A 25 13.10 -0.62 -27.85
N ALA A 26 14.20 -0.45 -27.11
CA ALA A 26 15.34 0.23 -27.68
C ALA A 26 16.02 -0.83 -28.54
N GLY A 27 15.76 -0.76 -29.84
CA GLY A 27 16.95 -0.66 -30.68
C GLY A 27 17.77 0.47 -30.08
N ASP A 28 19.05 0.26 -29.89
CA ASP A 28 20.00 1.25 -29.41
C ASP A 28 19.60 2.67 -29.88
N ALA A 29 20.12 3.70 -29.23
CA ALA A 29 20.38 4.97 -29.95
C ALA A 29 21.39 4.78 -31.13
N GLY A 30 21.46 3.58 -31.70
CA GLY A 30 22.24 3.05 -32.78
C GLY A 30 21.30 2.24 -33.70
N MET A 31 20.86 2.89 -34.77
CA MET A 31 20.70 2.25 -36.08
C MET A 31 20.10 0.84 -36.08
N ALA A 32 18.78 0.73 -35.88
CA ALA A 32 18.06 -0.42 -36.41
C ALA A 32 18.03 -0.30 -37.95
N ALA A 33 18.85 -1.09 -38.63
CA ALA A 33 18.87 -1.23 -40.11
C ALA A 33 19.07 0.08 -40.92
N GLY A 34 19.75 1.09 -40.36
CA GLY A 34 19.98 2.36 -41.07
C GLY A 34 18.81 3.35 -41.03
N VAL A 35 17.79 3.08 -40.22
CA VAL A 35 16.61 3.93 -40.05
C VAL A 35 16.66 4.60 -38.67
N LEU A 36 16.41 5.91 -38.64
CA LEU A 36 16.30 6.68 -37.40
C LEU A 36 14.93 6.38 -36.75
N VAL A 37 14.92 5.73 -35.60
CA VAL A 37 13.69 5.56 -34.80
C VAL A 37 13.40 6.87 -34.08
N THR A 38 12.26 7.49 -34.38
CA THR A 38 11.88 8.79 -33.81
C THR A 38 10.95 8.69 -32.61
N ILE A 39 10.18 7.61 -32.50
CA ILE A 39 9.15 7.41 -31.47
C ILE A 39 9.26 5.98 -30.91
N ALA A 40 9.37 5.86 -29.58
CA ALA A 40 9.15 4.61 -28.87
C ALA A 40 7.71 4.54 -28.37
N ALA A 41 7.04 3.40 -28.49
CA ALA A 41 5.68 3.22 -27.99
C ALA A 41 5.57 1.98 -27.11
N MET A 42 4.83 2.08 -26.01
CA MET A 42 4.63 0.98 -25.07
C MET A 42 3.21 0.98 -24.49
N GLU A 43 2.68 -0.20 -24.23
CA GLU A 43 1.37 -0.35 -23.59
C GLU A 43 1.43 0.01 -22.10
N SER A 44 0.38 0.69 -21.60
CA SER A 44 0.20 0.99 -20.18
C SER A 44 -0.18 -0.27 -19.38
N THR A 45 0.77 -1.15 -19.11
CA THR A 45 0.57 -2.34 -18.24
C THR A 45 0.89 -2.01 -16.78
N SER A 46 -0.14 -1.78 -15.96
CA SER A 46 0.00 -1.51 -14.52
C SER A 46 1.04 -0.38 -14.24
N THR A 47 2.02 -0.62 -13.37
CA THR A 47 3.12 0.31 -13.04
C THR A 47 4.41 0.01 -13.82
N TYR A 48 4.48 -1.15 -14.49
CA TYR A 48 5.71 -1.66 -15.10
C TYR A 48 6.20 -0.85 -16.30
N TRP A 49 5.33 -0.06 -16.94
CA TRP A 49 5.73 0.85 -18.02
C TRP A 49 6.59 2.03 -17.53
N LYS A 50 6.55 2.39 -16.23
CA LYS A 50 7.19 3.61 -15.74
C LYS A 50 8.72 3.59 -15.89
N PRO A 51 9.45 2.55 -15.43
CA PRO A 51 10.91 2.55 -15.54
C PRO A 51 11.40 2.71 -16.99
N PRO A 52 10.96 1.90 -17.99
CA PRO A 52 11.44 2.07 -19.36
C PRO A 52 10.96 3.38 -19.99
N PHE A 53 9.75 3.86 -19.67
CA PHE A 53 9.27 5.16 -20.16
C PHE A 53 10.17 6.30 -19.70
N TYR A 54 10.54 6.32 -18.42
CA TYR A 54 11.34 7.41 -17.86
C TYR A 54 12.77 7.42 -18.43
N CYS A 55 13.37 6.25 -18.63
CA CYS A 55 14.69 6.15 -19.27
C CYS A 55 14.66 6.62 -20.73
N LEU A 56 13.61 6.26 -21.49
CA LEU A 56 13.50 6.60 -22.91
C LEU A 56 13.10 8.05 -23.16
N GLU A 57 12.29 8.66 -22.28
CA GLU A 57 11.85 10.06 -22.40
C GLU A 57 13.02 11.06 -22.36
N GLU A 58 14.17 10.66 -21.81
CA GLU A 58 15.39 11.49 -21.79
C GLU A 58 16.10 11.54 -23.16
N VAL A 59 15.84 10.57 -24.05
CA VAL A 59 16.60 10.40 -25.30
C VAL A 59 15.72 10.40 -26.56
N MET A 60 14.40 10.21 -26.44
CA MET A 60 13.47 10.20 -27.58
C MET A 60 12.02 10.51 -27.18
N GLU A 61 11.16 10.68 -28.18
CA GLU A 61 9.72 10.79 -27.97
C GLU A 61 9.15 9.42 -27.57
N VAL A 62 8.34 9.39 -26.50
CA VAL A 62 7.76 8.14 -25.97
C VAL A 62 6.25 8.24 -25.87
N TRP A 63 5.55 7.30 -26.50
CA TRP A 63 4.10 7.18 -26.47
C TRP A 63 3.69 6.07 -25.50
N LEU A 64 2.92 6.45 -24.47
CA LEU A 64 2.23 5.50 -23.62
C LEU A 64 0.86 5.19 -24.22
N LEU A 65 0.53 3.93 -24.46
CA LEU A 65 -0.70 3.53 -25.15
C LEU A 65 -1.73 2.95 -24.17
N ASN A 66 -3.01 3.24 -24.42
CA ASN A 66 -4.08 2.67 -23.62
C ASN A 66 -4.37 1.23 -24.09
N ALA A 67 -4.40 0.27 -23.17
CA ALA A 67 -4.72 -1.13 -23.46
C ALA A 67 -6.06 -1.32 -24.21
N ALA A 68 -7.02 -0.39 -24.04
CA ALA A 68 -8.28 -0.40 -24.78
C ALA A 68 -8.12 -0.13 -26.28
N GLN A 69 -7.12 0.68 -26.67
CA GLN A 69 -6.76 0.90 -28.08
C GLN A 69 -6.05 -0.32 -28.69
N MET A 70 -5.47 -1.17 -27.83
CA MET A 70 -4.74 -2.38 -28.22
C MET A 70 -5.63 -3.63 -28.32
N LYS A 71 -6.95 -3.52 -28.05
CA LYS A 71 -7.81 -4.69 -27.87
C LYS A 71 -8.14 -5.43 -29.18
N ALA A 72 -7.68 -6.68 -29.20
CA ALA A 72 -8.17 -7.89 -29.88
C ALA A 72 -7.58 -8.28 -31.26
N VAL A 73 -6.41 -8.92 -31.22
CA VAL A 73 -6.10 -10.05 -32.12
C VAL A 73 -5.85 -11.29 -31.26
N PRO A 74 -6.71 -12.33 -31.31
CA PRO A 74 -6.48 -13.57 -30.59
C PRO A 74 -5.14 -14.21 -31.00
N GLY A 75 -4.37 -14.74 -30.03
CA GLY A 75 -3.20 -15.58 -30.32
C GLY A 75 -1.82 -14.91 -30.19
N ARG A 76 -1.71 -13.76 -29.48
CA ARG A 76 -0.42 -13.20 -29.08
C ARG A 76 -0.11 -13.56 -27.64
N LYS A 77 0.95 -14.33 -27.44
CA LYS A 77 1.35 -14.89 -26.14
C LYS A 77 2.79 -14.50 -25.78
N THR A 78 3.43 -13.66 -26.59
CA THR A 78 4.84 -13.31 -26.42
C THR A 78 5.04 -11.81 -26.59
N ASP A 79 5.83 -11.22 -25.70
CA ASP A 79 6.09 -9.77 -25.65
C ASP A 79 6.69 -9.22 -26.94
N VAL A 80 7.52 -10.03 -27.63
CA VAL A 80 8.11 -9.68 -28.93
C VAL A 80 7.01 -9.42 -29.97
N ARG A 81 5.99 -10.28 -30.02
CA ARG A 81 4.89 -10.15 -30.97
C ARG A 81 3.97 -8.97 -30.64
N ASP A 82 3.90 -8.59 -29.37
CA ASP A 82 3.16 -7.40 -28.94
C ASP A 82 3.93 -6.12 -29.30
N ALA A 83 5.25 -6.10 -29.16
CA ALA A 83 6.09 -4.97 -29.60
C ALA A 83 6.06 -4.76 -31.12
N GLU A 84 6.22 -5.83 -31.90
CA GLU A 84 6.08 -5.78 -33.38
C GLU A 84 4.72 -5.24 -33.80
N TRP A 85 3.67 -5.64 -33.09
CA TRP A 85 2.33 -5.16 -33.39
C TRP A 85 2.13 -3.69 -33.06
N ILE A 86 2.61 -3.23 -31.91
CA ILE A 86 2.59 -1.82 -31.54
C ILE A 86 3.31 -0.99 -32.61
N ALA A 87 4.47 -1.44 -33.08
CA ALA A 87 5.22 -0.78 -34.14
C ALA A 87 4.40 -0.67 -35.44
N GLN A 88 3.79 -1.77 -35.91
CA GLN A 88 2.93 -1.75 -37.11
C GLN A 88 1.75 -0.79 -36.97
N LEU A 89 1.06 -0.81 -35.82
CA LEU A 89 -0.07 0.09 -35.59
C LEU A 89 0.37 1.56 -35.52
N LEU A 90 1.56 1.83 -34.98
CA LEU A 90 2.14 3.16 -34.90
C LEU A 90 2.50 3.69 -36.29
N GLU A 91 3.16 2.87 -37.12
CA GLU A 91 3.50 3.18 -38.51
C GLU A 91 2.27 3.51 -39.35
N HIS A 92 1.16 2.80 -39.12
CA HIS A 92 -0.11 3.05 -39.79
C HIS A 92 -0.92 4.21 -39.19
N GLY A 93 -0.42 4.88 -38.14
CA GLY A 93 -1.11 6.02 -37.51
C GLY A 93 -2.41 5.64 -36.80
N LEU A 94 -2.57 4.37 -36.40
CA LEU A 94 -3.78 3.82 -35.80
C LEU A 94 -3.83 4.01 -34.27
N LEU A 95 -2.80 4.63 -33.70
CA LEU A 95 -2.62 4.80 -32.25
C LEU A 95 -2.61 6.28 -31.89
N ALA A 96 -3.10 6.58 -30.68
CA ALA A 96 -3.00 7.92 -30.09
C ALA A 96 -2.36 7.81 -28.70
N PRO A 97 -1.39 8.67 -28.37
CA PRO A 97 -0.72 8.61 -27.08
C PRO A 97 -1.68 8.98 -25.94
N SER A 98 -1.55 8.26 -24.83
CA SER A 98 -2.12 8.64 -23.55
C SER A 98 -1.32 9.78 -22.95
N PHE A 99 -2.01 10.69 -22.28
CA PHE A 99 -1.35 11.80 -21.60
C PHE A 99 -0.52 11.30 -20.40
N VAL A 100 0.80 11.54 -20.47
CA VAL A 100 1.72 11.39 -19.35
C VAL A 100 2.12 12.80 -18.87
N PRO A 101 1.88 13.16 -17.60
CA PRO A 101 2.25 14.48 -17.11
C PRO A 101 3.77 14.69 -17.12
N PRO A 102 4.25 15.95 -17.22
CA PRO A 102 5.67 16.28 -17.06
C PRO A 102 6.27 15.81 -15.72
N PRO A 103 7.60 15.65 -15.61
CA PRO A 103 8.26 15.10 -14.42
C PRO A 103 7.88 15.78 -13.08
N PRO A 104 7.81 17.12 -12.98
CA PRO A 104 7.42 17.79 -11.74
C PRO A 104 6.01 17.41 -11.27
N ILE A 105 5.08 17.25 -12.21
CA ILE A 105 3.70 16.86 -11.90
C ILE A 105 3.62 15.38 -11.52
N ARG A 106 4.39 14.51 -12.17
CA ARG A 106 4.48 13.08 -11.81
C ARG A 106 4.97 12.89 -10.39
N PHE A 107 6.00 13.62 -9.97
CA PHE A 107 6.53 13.59 -8.62
C PHE A 107 5.48 14.02 -7.58
N LEU A 108 4.81 15.16 -7.81
CA LEU A 108 3.72 15.62 -6.92
C LEU A 108 2.55 14.61 -6.86
N ARG A 109 2.18 14.01 -7.99
CA ARG A 109 1.14 12.97 -8.03
C ARG A 109 1.53 11.70 -7.28
N MET A 110 2.80 11.31 -7.34
CA MET A 110 3.31 10.18 -6.56
C MET A 110 3.16 10.46 -5.06
N LEU A 111 3.67 11.60 -4.59
CA LEU A 111 3.61 11.98 -3.17
C LEU A 111 2.18 12.11 -2.65
N THR A 112 1.31 12.78 -3.39
CA THR A 112 -0.09 12.98 -2.98
C THR A 112 -0.88 11.68 -2.95
N ARG A 113 -0.70 10.80 -3.95
CA ARG A 113 -1.32 9.46 -3.95
C ARG A 113 -0.79 8.59 -2.81
N TYR A 114 0.52 8.62 -2.57
CA TYR A 114 1.12 7.88 -1.48
C TYR A 114 0.59 8.37 -0.12
N ARG A 115 0.50 9.69 0.09
CA ARG A 115 -0.13 10.27 1.29
C ARG A 115 -1.58 9.81 1.44
N MET A 116 -2.39 9.85 0.38
CA MET A 116 -3.77 9.37 0.43
C MET A 116 -3.86 7.89 0.80
N GLN A 117 -2.98 7.06 0.24
CA GLN A 117 -2.87 5.64 0.60
C GLN A 117 -2.53 5.47 2.07
N LEU A 118 -1.49 6.14 2.58
CA LEU A 118 -1.11 6.10 3.99
C LEU A 118 -2.23 6.55 4.93
N MET A 119 -2.99 7.59 4.55
CA MET A 119 -4.16 8.03 5.31
C MET A 119 -5.26 6.96 5.35
N GLY A 120 -5.50 6.29 4.22
CA GLY A 120 -6.43 5.18 4.12
C GLY A 120 -5.99 3.98 4.97
N ASP A 121 -4.72 3.62 4.89
CA ASP A 121 -4.13 2.53 5.67
C ASP A 121 -4.19 2.82 7.17
N ARG A 122 -3.83 4.04 7.60
CA ARG A 122 -4.01 4.49 8.99
C ARG A 122 -5.44 4.34 9.48
N THR A 123 -6.42 4.68 8.65
CA THR A 123 -7.85 4.54 9.01
C THR A 123 -8.22 3.06 9.17
N ARG A 124 -7.76 2.20 8.27
CA ARG A 124 -7.98 0.74 8.35
C ARG A 124 -7.36 0.15 9.61
N GLU A 125 -6.14 0.57 9.96
CA GLU A 125 -5.49 0.10 11.19
C GLU A 125 -6.22 0.58 12.45
N CYS A 126 -6.75 1.81 12.46
CA CYS A 126 -7.56 2.28 13.59
C CYS A 126 -8.83 1.44 13.76
N ILE A 127 -9.51 1.07 12.66
CA ILE A 127 -10.70 0.22 12.71
C ILE A 127 -10.34 -1.18 13.23
N ARG A 128 -9.23 -1.77 12.76
CA ARG A 128 -8.78 -3.07 13.28
C ARG A 128 -8.44 -3.01 14.77
N LEU A 129 -7.76 -1.95 15.22
CA LEU A 129 -7.46 -1.71 16.63
C LEU A 129 -8.75 -1.65 17.45
N GLU A 130 -9.76 -0.92 16.97
CA GLU A 130 -11.06 -0.80 17.60
C GLU A 130 -11.74 -2.16 17.74
N MET A 131 -11.82 -2.94 16.65
CA MET A 131 -12.40 -4.28 16.68
C MET A 131 -11.71 -5.19 17.70
N MET A 132 -10.38 -5.14 17.75
CA MET A 132 -9.61 -5.94 18.72
C MET A 132 -9.81 -5.49 20.17
N LEU A 133 -10.06 -4.20 20.42
CA LEU A 133 -10.40 -3.69 21.76
C LEU A 133 -11.82 -4.13 22.14
N GLU A 134 -12.77 -4.05 21.22
CA GLU A 134 -14.15 -4.51 21.45
C GLU A 134 -14.19 -6.03 21.71
N ASP A 135 -13.40 -6.83 20.99
CA ASP A 135 -13.25 -8.27 21.26
C ASP A 135 -12.69 -8.56 22.66
N ALA A 136 -11.87 -7.65 23.20
CA ALA A 136 -11.37 -7.69 24.58
C ALA A 136 -12.35 -7.10 25.60
N SER A 137 -13.58 -6.77 25.20
CA SER A 137 -14.59 -6.05 25.99
C SER A 137 -14.17 -4.65 26.43
N ILE A 138 -13.22 -4.01 25.74
CA ILE A 138 -12.74 -2.66 26.03
C ILE A 138 -13.40 -1.65 25.09
N LYS A 139 -14.28 -0.81 25.64
CA LYS A 139 -15.16 0.09 24.89
C LYS A 139 -14.64 1.52 24.79
N LEU A 140 -13.34 1.67 24.54
CA LEU A 140 -12.64 2.97 24.62
C LEU A 140 -13.23 4.04 23.68
N PHE A 141 -13.78 3.64 22.53
CA PHE A 141 -14.38 4.54 21.53
C PHE A 141 -15.70 5.18 22.00
N THR A 142 -16.35 4.62 23.02
CA THR A 142 -17.57 5.22 23.61
C THR A 142 -17.26 6.51 24.38
N VAL A 143 -16.02 6.64 24.88
CA VAL A 143 -15.59 7.76 25.73
C VAL A 143 -14.66 8.72 24.97
N ALA A 144 -13.74 8.16 24.17
CA ALA A 144 -12.73 8.89 23.40
C ALA A 144 -13.20 9.16 21.96
N SER A 145 -12.89 10.35 21.44
CA SER A 145 -13.28 10.74 20.08
C SER A 145 -12.50 10.05 18.95
N THR A 146 -11.29 9.57 19.24
CA THR A 146 -10.45 8.81 18.29
C THR A 146 -9.32 8.09 19.04
N LEU A 147 -8.89 6.95 18.51
CA LEU A 147 -7.75 6.17 19.01
C LEU A 147 -6.40 6.87 18.81
N THR A 148 -6.38 7.93 18.00
CA THR A 148 -5.16 8.70 17.73
C THR A 148 -4.88 9.79 18.76
N THR A 149 -5.75 10.02 19.74
CA THR A 149 -5.55 11.05 20.78
C THR A 149 -4.44 10.68 21.75
N VAL A 150 -3.70 11.67 22.25
CA VAL A 150 -2.59 11.47 23.22
C VAL A 150 -3.00 10.59 24.40
N SER A 151 -4.19 10.82 24.98
CA SER A 151 -4.70 10.04 26.11
C SER A 151 -4.85 8.56 25.77
N VAL A 152 -5.48 8.24 24.64
CA VAL A 152 -5.65 6.85 24.21
C VAL A 152 -4.29 6.19 23.96
N ARG A 153 -3.34 6.90 23.32
CA ARG A 153 -2.01 6.33 23.07
C ARG A 153 -1.28 5.95 24.36
N VAL A 154 -1.33 6.81 25.37
CA VAL A 154 -0.69 6.55 26.67
C VAL A 154 -1.35 5.38 27.40
N ILE A 155 -2.70 5.30 27.35
CA ILE A 155 -3.46 4.19 27.93
C ILE A 155 -3.09 2.86 27.24
N LEU A 156 -3.13 2.83 25.91
CA LEU A 156 -2.77 1.63 25.14
C LEU A 156 -1.31 1.22 25.38
N ALA A 157 -0.39 2.18 25.50
CA ALA A 157 1.00 1.88 25.84
C ALA A 157 1.13 1.22 27.22
N ALA A 158 0.44 1.72 28.25
CA ALA A 158 0.42 1.11 29.58
C ALA A 158 -0.20 -0.29 29.55
N MET A 159 -1.27 -0.50 28.79
CA MET A 159 -1.85 -1.83 28.57
C MET A 159 -0.86 -2.80 27.92
N ILE A 160 -0.05 -2.32 26.97
CA ILE A 160 1.00 -3.14 26.34
C ILE A 160 2.12 -3.48 27.33
N GLU A 161 2.50 -2.55 28.20
CA GLU A 161 3.50 -2.78 29.25
C GLU A 161 3.03 -3.71 30.36
N GLY A 162 1.73 -3.96 30.46
CA GLY A 162 1.18 -4.94 31.40
C GLY A 162 0.21 -4.37 32.42
N GLU A 163 -0.08 -3.08 32.38
CA GLU A 163 -1.09 -2.49 33.26
C GLU A 163 -2.49 -3.01 32.90
N ARG A 164 -3.26 -3.39 33.91
CA ARG A 164 -4.59 -4.00 33.78
C ARG A 164 -5.64 -3.34 34.66
N ASP A 165 -5.26 -2.54 35.63
CA ASP A 165 -6.20 -1.82 36.50
C ASP A 165 -6.90 -0.70 35.69
N PRO A 166 -8.23 -0.78 35.47
CA PRO A 166 -8.97 0.22 34.70
C PRO A 166 -8.91 1.61 35.33
N VAL A 167 -8.80 1.70 36.66
CA VAL A 167 -8.71 2.97 37.38
C VAL A 167 -7.35 3.62 37.14
N VAL A 168 -6.26 2.84 37.22
CA VAL A 168 -4.90 3.33 36.93
C VAL A 168 -4.81 3.81 35.48
N LEU A 169 -5.31 3.01 34.54
CA LEU A 169 -5.35 3.36 33.12
C LEU A 169 -6.15 4.63 32.87
N ALA A 170 -7.35 4.78 33.46
CA ALA A 170 -8.16 5.98 33.31
C ALA A 170 -7.44 7.25 33.80
N GLN A 171 -6.58 7.14 34.82
CA GLN A 171 -5.85 8.31 35.35
C GLN A 171 -4.72 8.80 34.46
N LEU A 172 -4.28 7.99 33.51
CA LEU A 172 -3.33 8.39 32.46
C LEU A 172 -3.95 9.36 31.45
N ALA A 173 -5.28 9.52 31.45
CA ALA A 173 -5.98 10.43 30.56
C ALA A 173 -5.46 11.88 30.70
N LYS A 174 -5.30 12.57 29.57
CA LYS A 174 -4.83 13.96 29.50
C LYS A 174 -5.91 14.90 28.97
N GLY A 175 -5.83 16.18 29.34
CA GLY A 175 -6.71 17.23 28.82
C GLY A 175 -8.19 17.03 29.17
N LYS A 176 -9.09 17.26 28.20
CA LYS A 176 -10.55 17.30 28.41
C LYS A 176 -11.17 15.95 28.80
N ILE A 177 -10.61 14.83 28.34
CA ILE A 177 -11.15 13.48 28.63
C ILE A 177 -11.03 13.11 30.12
N ARG A 178 -10.17 13.80 30.89
CA ARG A 178 -10.11 13.64 32.35
C ARG A 178 -11.44 13.90 33.05
N ARG A 179 -12.32 14.71 32.48
CA ARG A 179 -13.66 14.95 33.03
C ARG A 179 -14.56 13.70 32.98
N LYS A 180 -14.20 12.72 32.14
CA LYS A 180 -14.90 11.46 31.93
C LYS A 180 -14.15 10.27 32.55
N ILE A 181 -13.31 10.50 33.56
CA ILE A 181 -12.56 9.43 34.23
C ILE A 181 -13.46 8.27 34.69
N PRO A 182 -14.63 8.50 35.32
CA PRO A 182 -15.51 7.40 35.71
C PRO A 182 -15.96 6.55 34.53
N ASP A 183 -16.48 7.19 33.47
CA ASP A 183 -16.89 6.50 32.23
C ASP A 183 -15.72 5.79 31.55
N LEU A 184 -14.53 6.39 31.61
CA LEU A 184 -13.31 5.83 31.04
C LEU A 184 -12.85 4.59 31.79
N ALA A 185 -12.88 4.60 33.12
CA ALA A 185 -12.56 3.43 33.93
C ALA A 185 -13.54 2.29 33.61
N GLN A 186 -14.84 2.58 33.54
CA GLN A 186 -15.84 1.60 33.13
C GLN A 186 -15.60 1.07 31.71
N ALA A 187 -15.27 1.93 30.76
CA ALA A 187 -14.97 1.51 29.39
C ALA A 187 -13.70 0.65 29.26
N LEU A 188 -12.82 0.69 30.27
CA LEU A 188 -11.58 -0.09 30.35
C LEU A 188 -11.76 -1.39 31.16
N GLU A 189 -12.94 -1.65 31.74
CA GLU A 189 -13.28 -2.92 32.36
C GLU A 189 -13.43 -4.00 31.28
N GLY A 190 -12.35 -4.72 31.01
CA GLY A 190 -12.31 -5.76 29.98
C GLY A 190 -11.19 -6.78 30.20
N HIS A 191 -11.20 -7.82 29.38
CA HIS A 191 -10.23 -8.90 29.44
C HIS A 191 -9.15 -8.67 28.38
N PHE A 192 -8.11 -7.95 28.76
CA PHE A 192 -6.94 -7.76 27.90
C PHE A 192 -5.89 -8.84 28.17
N GLU A 193 -6.04 -10.00 27.52
CA GLU A 193 -4.97 -10.98 27.38
C GLU A 193 -4.35 -10.85 25.99
N PRO A 194 -3.09 -10.41 25.87
CA PRO A 194 -2.51 -10.15 24.56
C PRO A 194 -2.31 -11.45 23.78
N PRO A 195 -2.88 -11.63 22.57
CA PRO A 195 -2.30 -12.55 21.59
C PRO A 195 -0.93 -11.99 21.19
N ARG A 196 0.12 -12.69 21.62
CA ARG A 196 1.54 -12.28 21.76
C ARG A 196 2.27 -11.68 20.54
N VAL A 197 1.62 -11.43 19.41
CA VAL A 197 2.32 -11.04 18.16
C VAL A 197 1.74 -9.80 17.46
N TRP A 198 0.45 -9.49 17.62
CA TRP A 198 -0.23 -8.56 16.70
C TRP A 198 -0.11 -7.08 17.09
N TRP A 199 -0.22 -6.75 18.38
CA TRP A 199 -0.25 -5.35 18.86
C TRP A 199 1.08 -4.60 18.67
N ARG A 200 2.20 -5.30 18.81
CA ARG A 200 3.54 -4.70 18.68
C ARG A 200 3.89 -4.37 17.22
N VAL A 201 3.33 -5.13 16.27
CA VAL A 201 3.50 -4.92 14.82
C VAL A 201 2.58 -3.80 14.31
N LEU A 202 1.33 -3.74 14.80
CA LEU A 202 0.36 -2.68 14.45
C LEU A 202 0.79 -1.28 14.91
N ILE A 203 1.48 -1.19 16.04
CA ILE A 203 1.94 0.10 16.59
C ILE A 203 3.36 0.45 16.09
N SER A 204 4.20 -0.52 15.75
CA SER A 204 5.55 -0.23 15.22
C SER A 204 5.56 0.20 13.75
N THR A 205 4.59 -0.24 12.94
CA THR A 205 4.56 0.01 11.49
C THR A 205 4.02 1.39 11.10
N GLY A 206 3.51 2.19 12.05
CA GLY A 206 2.90 3.49 11.77
C GLY A 206 3.42 4.64 12.61
N GLU A 207 4.71 4.96 12.61
CA GLU A 207 5.24 6.22 13.20
C GLU A 207 4.74 6.54 14.63
N TRP A 208 4.57 5.54 15.51
CA TRP A 208 4.18 5.81 16.91
C TRP A 208 5.39 6.17 17.81
N SER A 209 6.62 6.02 17.28
CA SER A 209 7.87 6.27 18.02
C SER A 209 8.25 7.75 18.09
N HIS A 210 8.12 8.52 17.00
CA HIS A 210 8.68 9.88 16.94
C HIS A 210 7.94 10.91 17.81
N ALA A 211 6.62 10.75 18.00
CA ALA A 211 5.84 11.69 18.81
C ALA A 211 5.96 11.45 20.33
N CYS A 212 6.41 10.27 20.77
CA CYS A 212 6.55 9.96 22.19
C CYS A 212 7.96 10.34 22.72
N THR A 213 8.98 10.27 21.87
CA THR A 213 10.35 10.64 22.24
C THR A 213 10.56 12.15 22.35
N GLU A 214 9.99 12.96 21.44
CA GLU A 214 10.14 14.43 21.51
C GLU A 214 9.44 15.06 22.72
N GLU A 215 8.25 14.59 23.11
CA GLU A 215 7.49 15.16 24.23
C GLU A 215 8.07 14.78 25.60
N VAL A 216 8.73 13.62 25.69
CA VAL A 216 9.44 13.17 26.91
C VAL A 216 10.80 13.87 27.03
N GLN A 217 11.53 14.08 25.93
CA GLN A 217 12.79 14.84 25.95
C GLN A 217 12.55 16.34 26.22
N ARG A 218 11.45 16.93 25.73
CA ARG A 218 11.09 18.34 25.98
C ARG A 218 10.61 18.62 27.42
N ARG A 219 10.35 17.59 28.23
CA ARG A 219 9.99 17.70 29.66
C ARG A 219 11.14 17.30 30.61
N ALA A 220 12.27 16.85 30.07
CA ALA A 220 13.48 16.47 30.81
C ALA A 220 14.64 17.47 30.64
N ALA A 221 14.38 18.61 29.98
CA ALA A 221 15.27 19.78 29.87
C ALA A 221 14.57 21.00 30.49
#